data_AF-A0AAF3EML8-F1
#
_entry.id   AF-A0AAF3EML8-F1
#
_cell.length_a   1.000
_cell.length_b   1.000
_cell.length_c   1.000
_cell.angle_alpha   90.00
_cell.angle_beta   90.00
_cell.angle_gamma   90.00
#
_symmetry.space_group_name_H-M   'P 1'
#
loop_
_entity.id
_entity.type
_entity.pdbx_description
1 polymer ?
#
loop_
_entity_poly.entity_id
_entity_poly.type
_entity_poly.pdbx_seq_one_letter_code
_entity_poly.pdbx_strand_id
1 'polypeptide(L)'
;MKVPKFRGKYCWNGECFVVSDLWRNTTDHRARVGALTFQGPIRTLSTQSFEGMIVFEMPLILPTDYIFDSLNSSGWRVNKSSLPMGYLTDIVQGIFWTGALELDKEVVGDVLVIGLGAGGVNNFLSTSFPNLNLTMVDINPSTKTMAIEQFEVIENGKTRIIIEDGVKYIDEQVKAGKSQLFDAIIVDACHNDFHHPIICPIDEFTSDGILGQIEKLLKQNGVLIVNVLTFDLIQQRETFDRVLNSHAKVFGERACTMKIVEDWENRVLFCSRSSRLTFEASPLKEITFHRWKINELTWSIGSYPSSLTKEQVRKSFANAFDAWSQISSFVFTEITRSDYADIKAALAVMAVTHFPPSGISLFNAKTKWVDTDPIGDIEMDLRREALHQIGHALGLKHSKDLSSIMHFSQYRHTEHEVKIEEIDVEALQKLYG
;
A
#
# COMPACT_ATOMS: atom_id res chain seq x y z
N MET A 1 -11.51 -4.04 22.31
CA MET A 1 -10.24 -3.62 21.69
C MET A 1 -10.32 -2.13 21.43
N LYS A 2 -9.46 -1.30 22.05
CA LYS A 2 -9.38 0.14 21.71
C LYS A 2 -8.23 0.36 20.74
N VAL A 3 -8.36 -0.15 19.52
CA VAL A 3 -7.53 0.33 18.40
C VAL A 3 -8.08 1.64 17.81
N PRO A 4 -9.39 1.96 17.88
CA PRO A 4 -9.86 3.28 17.49
C PRO A 4 -9.20 4.36 18.34
N LYS A 5 -8.28 5.10 17.72
CA LYS A 5 -7.70 6.30 18.31
C LYS A 5 -7.94 7.46 17.37
N PHE A 6 -8.76 8.41 17.80
CA PHE A 6 -8.89 9.68 17.13
C PHE A 6 -7.57 10.47 17.21
N ARG A 7 -7.09 10.95 16.06
CA ARG A 7 -5.84 11.70 15.95
C ARG A 7 -6.07 13.19 15.78
N GLY A 8 -7.12 13.57 15.07
CA GLY A 8 -7.44 14.96 14.82
C GLY A 8 -8.51 15.13 13.76
N LYS A 9 -9.05 16.33 13.70
CA LYS A 9 -9.97 16.78 12.66
C LYS A 9 -9.38 18.03 12.01
N TYR A 10 -9.24 18.00 10.70
CA TYR A 10 -8.59 19.03 9.90
C TYR A 10 -9.60 19.58 8.91
N CYS A 11 -9.96 20.86 9.06
CA CYS A 11 -11.03 21.46 8.26
C CYS A 11 -10.56 22.69 7.51
N TRP A 12 -11.11 22.91 6.32
CA TRP A 12 -10.91 24.12 5.53
C TRP A 12 -12.10 24.31 4.58
N ASN A 13 -12.60 25.54 4.47
CA ASN A 13 -13.74 25.90 3.61
C ASN A 13 -14.96 24.96 3.72
N GLY A 14 -15.27 24.50 4.93
CA GLY A 14 -16.42 23.63 5.20
C GLY A 14 -16.18 22.14 4.96
N GLU A 15 -15.08 21.77 4.29
CA GLU A 15 -14.63 20.39 4.20
C GLU A 15 -13.82 20.00 5.44
N CYS A 16 -14.00 18.77 5.92
CA CYS A 16 -13.29 18.26 7.06
C CYS A 16 -12.82 16.82 6.87
N PHE A 17 -11.54 16.63 7.15
CA PHE A 17 -10.90 15.33 7.25
C PHE A 17 -10.76 14.89 8.71
N VAL A 18 -10.95 13.60 8.95
CA VAL A 18 -10.78 12.96 10.25
C VAL A 18 -9.66 11.93 10.13
N VAL A 19 -8.65 12.07 10.98
CA VAL A 19 -7.58 11.08 11.09
C VAL A 19 -7.84 10.20 12.29
N SER A 20 -7.75 8.89 12.10
CA SER A 20 -7.87 7.91 13.17
C SER A 20 -6.90 6.75 12.95
N ASP A 21 -6.47 6.10 14.01
CA ASP A 21 -5.88 4.77 13.89
C ASP A 21 -6.98 3.73 14.10
N LEU A 22 -6.95 2.68 13.28
CA LEU A 22 -7.90 1.57 13.29
C LEU A 22 -7.13 0.24 13.16
N TRP A 23 -7.81 -0.86 13.45
CA TRP A 23 -7.30 -2.20 13.15
C TRP A 23 -8.00 -2.74 11.91
N ARG A 24 -7.25 -3.02 10.85
CA ARG A 24 -7.79 -3.64 9.64
C ARG A 24 -7.88 -5.16 9.83
N ASN A 25 -9.07 -5.71 9.68
CA ASN A 25 -9.36 -7.15 9.73
C ASN A 25 -9.99 -7.59 8.39
N THR A 26 -9.67 -8.79 7.90
CA THR A 26 -10.19 -9.33 6.63
C THR A 26 -11.67 -9.69 6.65
N THR A 27 -12.33 -9.67 7.80
CA THR A 27 -13.76 -10.01 7.94
C THR A 27 -14.71 -8.81 7.88
N ASP A 28 -14.22 -7.58 7.75
CA ASP A 28 -15.11 -6.41 7.71
C ASP A 28 -15.71 -6.21 6.31
N HIS A 29 -16.87 -6.81 6.08
CA HIS A 29 -17.66 -6.61 4.85
C HIS A 29 -18.17 -5.16 4.67
N ARG A 30 -18.02 -4.28 5.66
CA ARG A 30 -18.32 -2.84 5.53
C ARG A 30 -17.14 -2.02 5.02
N ALA A 31 -15.93 -2.56 5.06
CA ALA A 31 -14.81 -2.06 4.28
C ALA A 31 -15.03 -2.47 2.81
N ARG A 32 -16.04 -1.86 2.18
CA ARG A 32 -16.16 -1.92 0.73
C ARG A 32 -14.93 -1.22 0.15
N VAL A 33 -14.31 -1.89 -0.81
CA VAL A 33 -13.33 -1.36 -1.77
C VAL A 33 -11.86 -1.32 -1.30
N GLY A 34 -11.05 -2.19 -1.90
CA GLY A 34 -9.75 -1.80 -2.45
C GLY A 34 -8.46 -2.00 -1.65
N ALA A 35 -8.46 -2.86 -0.64
CA ALA A 35 -7.21 -3.33 -0.07
C ALA A 35 -7.26 -4.81 0.26
N LEU A 36 -6.82 -5.61 -0.72
CA LEU A 36 -6.31 -6.95 -0.50
C LEU A 36 -4.83 -6.78 -0.13
N THR A 37 -4.44 -7.02 1.13
CA THR A 37 -3.16 -7.66 1.56
C THR A 37 -2.71 -7.31 2.98
N PHE A 38 -3.08 -6.15 3.55
CA PHE A 38 -2.61 -5.76 4.89
C PHE A 38 -3.65 -6.01 6.00
N GLN A 39 -3.31 -6.88 6.94
CA GLN A 39 -3.98 -7.00 8.24
C GLN A 39 -3.10 -6.35 9.29
N GLY A 40 -3.68 -5.57 10.20
CA GLY A 40 -2.93 -4.90 11.27
C GLY A 40 -3.35 -3.46 11.50
N PRO A 41 -2.57 -2.70 12.28
CA PRO A 41 -2.90 -1.32 12.60
C PRO A 41 -2.63 -0.41 11.41
N ILE A 42 -3.63 0.42 11.10
CA ILE A 42 -3.58 1.40 10.02
C ILE A 42 -3.91 2.78 10.58
N ARG A 43 -3.33 3.81 9.96
CA ARG A 43 -3.79 5.19 10.10
C ARG A 43 -4.66 5.52 8.90
N THR A 44 -5.88 5.97 9.17
CA THR A 44 -6.90 6.23 8.16
C THR A 44 -7.20 7.71 8.09
N LEU A 45 -7.46 8.16 6.88
CA LEU A 45 -8.07 9.43 6.57
C LEU A 45 -9.51 9.17 6.14
N SER A 46 -10.48 9.74 6.83
CA SER A 46 -11.87 9.78 6.38
C SER A 46 -12.33 11.21 6.17
N THR A 47 -13.37 11.38 5.36
CA THR A 47 -13.94 12.70 5.05
C THR A 47 -15.42 12.73 5.43
N GLN A 48 -15.84 13.86 5.99
CA GLN A 48 -17.24 14.05 6.38
C GLN A 48 -18.17 14.12 5.16
N SER A 49 -17.67 14.62 4.04
CA SER A 49 -18.45 14.77 2.82
C SER A 49 -18.85 13.44 2.19
N PHE A 50 -18.10 12.37 2.50
CA PHE A 50 -18.41 11.00 2.07
C PHE A 50 -18.95 10.16 3.24
N GLU A 51 -19.78 10.76 4.11
CA GLU A 51 -20.40 10.08 5.26
C GLU A 51 -19.40 9.38 6.21
N GLY A 52 -18.16 9.87 6.27
CA GLY A 52 -17.09 9.25 7.08
C GLY A 52 -16.40 8.07 6.39
N MET A 53 -16.57 7.89 5.09
CA MET A 53 -15.82 6.91 4.28
C MET A 53 -14.32 7.14 4.42
N ILE A 54 -13.58 6.03 4.55
CA ILE A 54 -12.12 6.05 4.53
C ILE A 54 -11.68 6.25 3.08
N VAL A 55 -10.99 7.35 2.83
CA VAL A 55 -10.48 7.73 1.50
C VAL A 55 -8.99 7.49 1.35
N PHE A 56 -8.28 7.27 2.45
CA PHE A 56 -6.89 6.87 2.43
C PHE A 56 -6.51 6.07 3.69
N GLU A 57 -5.57 5.15 3.54
CA GLU A 57 -5.00 4.41 4.65
C GLU A 57 -3.51 4.14 4.48
N MET A 58 -2.82 3.98 5.61
CA MET A 58 -1.40 3.68 5.65
C MET A 58 -1.09 2.73 6.81
N PRO A 59 -0.28 1.67 6.59
CA PRO A 59 0.12 0.78 7.68
C PRO A 59 0.91 1.53 8.75
N LEU A 60 0.74 1.17 10.01
CA LEU A 60 1.54 1.66 11.11
C LEU A 60 2.71 0.71 11.40
N ILE A 61 3.88 1.27 11.71
CA ILE A 61 5.05 0.54 12.20
C ILE A 61 4.84 0.27 13.69
N LEU A 62 4.87 -1.01 14.06
CA LEU A 62 4.78 -1.43 15.45
C LEU A 62 6.10 -1.13 16.20
N PRO A 63 6.05 -0.62 17.44
CA PRO A 63 7.24 -0.45 18.28
C PRO A 63 7.94 -1.78 18.55
N THR A 64 9.26 -1.76 18.73
CA THR A 64 10.06 -2.95 19.06
C THR A 64 9.77 -3.50 20.47
N ASP A 65 9.38 -2.63 21.42
CA ASP A 65 9.15 -2.94 22.85
C ASP A 65 7.66 -3.11 23.20
N TYR A 66 6.90 -3.61 22.23
CA TYR A 66 5.45 -3.63 22.26
C TYR A 66 4.88 -4.61 23.30
N ILE A 67 3.98 -4.13 24.18
CA ILE A 67 3.21 -4.93 25.15
C ILE A 67 1.72 -4.89 24.75
N PHE A 68 1.16 -6.05 24.40
CA PHE A 68 -0.18 -6.21 23.82
C PHE A 68 -1.34 -5.64 24.65
N ASP A 69 -1.21 -5.60 25.98
CA ASP A 69 -2.31 -5.27 26.88
C ASP A 69 -2.59 -3.77 27.04
N SER A 70 -1.74 -2.91 26.46
CA SER A 70 -1.92 -1.45 26.47
C SER A 70 -1.80 -0.87 25.06
N LEU A 71 -2.80 -1.12 24.21
CA LEU A 71 -2.91 -0.56 22.87
C LEU A 71 -2.98 0.97 22.91
N ASN A 72 -1.82 1.63 22.88
CA ASN A 72 -1.69 3.07 22.73
C ASN A 72 -0.89 3.35 21.47
N SER A 73 -1.58 3.64 20.39
CA SER A 73 -0.94 3.93 19.11
C SER A 73 -0.24 5.29 19.09
N SER A 74 -0.33 6.14 20.13
CA SER A 74 0.10 7.56 20.08
C SER A 74 1.47 7.81 19.47
N GLY A 75 2.46 6.96 19.74
CA GLY A 75 3.82 7.10 19.22
C GLY A 75 4.11 6.32 17.93
N TRP A 76 3.14 5.61 17.35
CA TRP A 76 3.36 4.74 16.20
C TRP A 76 3.52 5.55 14.92
N ARG A 77 4.53 5.17 14.16
CA ARG A 77 4.93 5.82 12.91
C ARG A 77 4.20 5.21 11.73
N VAL A 78 3.96 5.98 10.67
CA VAL A 78 3.43 5.42 9.41
C VAL A 78 4.53 4.69 8.62
N ASN A 79 4.19 3.57 7.99
CA ASN A 79 5.10 2.84 7.11
C ASN A 79 5.17 3.49 5.72
N LYS A 80 6.17 4.34 5.52
CA LYS A 80 6.38 5.10 4.27
C LYS A 80 6.89 4.26 3.10
N SER A 81 7.26 3.01 3.34
CA SER A 81 7.71 2.08 2.29
C SER A 81 6.59 1.21 1.73
N SER A 82 5.34 1.49 2.09
CA SER A 82 4.16 0.72 1.67
C SER A 82 3.08 1.61 1.07
N LEU A 83 2.43 1.12 0.02
CA LEU A 83 1.22 1.70 -0.57
C LEU A 83 0.12 0.64 -0.55
N PRO A 84 -0.77 0.64 0.47
CA PRO A 84 -1.76 -0.42 0.62
C PRO A 84 -2.92 -0.31 -0.38
N MET A 85 -3.10 0.85 -1.01
CA MET A 85 -4.16 1.08 -2.00
C MET A 85 -3.64 0.80 -3.42
N GLY A 86 -4.38 0.00 -4.19
CA GLY A 86 -3.94 -0.49 -5.50
C GLY A 86 -3.66 0.63 -6.50
N TYR A 87 -4.53 1.64 -6.56
CA TYR A 87 -4.40 2.73 -7.53
C TYR A 87 -3.13 3.58 -7.29
N LEU A 88 -2.75 3.81 -6.02
CA LEU A 88 -1.50 4.52 -5.68
C LEU A 88 -0.26 3.75 -6.13
N THR A 89 -0.31 2.43 -6.00
CA THR A 89 0.74 1.52 -6.46
C THR A 89 0.89 1.58 -7.98
N ASP A 90 -0.24 1.71 -8.70
CA ASP A 90 -0.24 1.89 -10.15
C ASP A 90 0.23 3.27 -10.59
N ILE A 91 -0.13 4.33 -9.85
CA ILE A 91 0.38 5.69 -10.07
C ILE A 91 1.91 5.69 -9.99
N VAL A 92 2.49 5.14 -8.91
CA VAL A 92 3.94 5.13 -8.73
C VAL A 92 4.64 4.25 -9.76
N GLN A 93 4.10 3.08 -10.07
CA GLN A 93 4.67 2.20 -11.10
C GLN A 93 4.65 2.83 -12.50
N GLY A 94 3.60 3.61 -12.80
CA GLY A 94 3.47 4.28 -14.09
C GLY A 94 4.61 5.23 -14.40
N ILE A 95 5.24 5.83 -13.39
CA ILE A 95 6.41 6.69 -13.56
C ILE A 95 7.55 5.92 -14.24
N PHE A 96 7.74 4.65 -13.86
CA PHE A 96 8.87 3.84 -14.32
C PHE A 96 8.54 3.02 -15.56
N TRP A 97 7.40 2.32 -15.55
CA TRP A 97 7.03 1.42 -16.65
C TRP A 97 6.75 2.19 -17.95
N THR A 98 6.27 3.43 -17.88
CA THR A 98 6.08 4.21 -19.11
C THR A 98 7.40 4.66 -19.76
N GLY A 99 8.54 4.42 -19.10
CA GLY A 99 9.87 4.86 -19.55
C GLY A 99 10.15 6.33 -19.25
N ALA A 100 9.33 6.99 -18.43
CA ALA A 100 9.57 8.38 -18.05
C ALA A 100 10.77 8.52 -17.10
N LEU A 101 10.97 7.56 -16.20
CA LEU A 101 12.16 7.42 -15.37
C LEU A 101 12.61 5.96 -15.30
N GLU A 102 13.91 5.74 -15.07
CA GLU A 102 14.45 4.40 -14.82
C GLU A 102 14.10 3.92 -13.40
N LEU A 103 13.80 2.63 -13.25
CA LEU A 103 13.57 2.02 -11.94
C LEU A 103 14.91 1.76 -11.23
N ASP A 104 15.51 2.82 -10.72
CA ASP A 104 16.75 2.80 -9.94
C ASP A 104 16.56 3.61 -8.65
N LYS A 105 17.11 3.13 -7.53
CA LYS A 105 17.03 3.83 -6.24
C LYS A 105 17.69 5.22 -6.30
N GLU A 106 18.74 5.36 -7.09
CA GLU A 106 19.52 6.59 -7.24
C GLU A 106 18.98 7.50 -8.36
N VAL A 107 17.85 7.14 -8.98
CA VAL A 107 17.24 7.90 -10.07
C VAL A 107 17.02 9.37 -9.70
N VAL A 108 17.39 10.25 -10.62
CA VAL A 108 17.17 11.70 -10.51
C VAL A 108 16.07 12.08 -11.48
N GLY A 109 15.05 12.78 -11.00
CA GLY A 109 13.93 13.23 -11.81
C GLY A 109 13.09 14.28 -11.10
N ASP A 110 12.28 15.00 -11.87
CA ASP A 110 11.35 16.02 -11.40
C ASP A 110 9.92 15.47 -11.49
N VAL A 111 9.24 15.37 -10.34
CA VAL A 111 7.86 14.87 -10.27
C VAL A 111 6.96 15.94 -9.67
N LEU A 112 5.90 16.30 -10.41
CA LEU A 112 4.83 17.17 -9.93
C LEU A 112 3.63 16.31 -9.53
N VAL A 113 3.07 16.56 -8.35
CA VAL A 113 1.84 15.93 -7.86
C VAL A 113 0.82 17.01 -7.57
N ILE A 114 -0.34 16.94 -8.20
CA ILE A 114 -1.48 17.83 -7.95
C ILE A 114 -2.51 17.04 -7.14
N GLY A 115 -2.74 17.46 -5.91
CA GLY A 115 -3.44 16.70 -4.87
C GLY A 115 -2.44 16.04 -3.92
N LEU A 116 -2.31 16.56 -2.70
CA LEU A 116 -1.44 16.00 -1.67
C LEU A 116 -2.13 14.86 -0.93
N GLY A 117 -3.41 15.04 -0.59
CA GLY A 117 -4.15 14.12 0.29
C GLY A 117 -3.39 13.87 1.61
N ALA A 118 -3.28 12.61 2.01
CA ALA A 118 -2.45 12.22 3.16
C ALA A 118 -0.94 12.14 2.85
N GLY A 119 -0.52 12.39 1.61
CA GLY A 119 0.88 12.35 1.20
C GLY A 119 1.43 10.94 0.95
N GLY A 120 0.59 9.94 0.67
CA GLY A 120 0.99 8.56 0.41
C GLY A 120 2.03 8.43 -0.71
N VAL A 121 1.72 8.96 -1.89
CA VAL A 121 2.65 8.99 -3.05
C VAL A 121 3.96 9.68 -2.68
N ASN A 122 3.88 10.86 -2.03
CA ASN A 122 5.07 11.60 -1.63
C ASN A 122 5.96 10.83 -0.66
N ASN A 123 5.38 10.29 0.42
CA ASN A 123 6.11 9.52 1.42
C ASN A 123 6.80 8.33 0.79
N PHE A 124 6.11 7.66 -0.12
CA PHE A 124 6.64 6.52 -0.82
C PHE A 124 7.80 6.86 -1.74
N LEU A 125 7.62 7.85 -2.62
CA LEU A 125 8.64 8.27 -3.57
C LEU A 125 9.88 8.82 -2.85
N SER A 126 9.71 9.71 -1.87
CA SER A 126 10.83 10.28 -1.12
C SER A 126 11.60 9.26 -0.28
N THR A 127 10.92 8.22 0.22
CA THR A 127 11.57 7.14 0.99
C THR A 127 12.28 6.15 0.07
N SER A 128 11.68 5.81 -1.07
CA SER A 128 12.18 4.77 -1.97
C SER A 128 13.21 5.30 -2.98
N PHE A 129 13.11 6.57 -3.36
CA PHE A 129 13.90 7.24 -4.41
C PHE A 129 14.36 8.63 -3.93
N PRO A 130 15.35 8.68 -3.02
CA PRO A 130 15.72 9.90 -2.28
C PRO A 130 16.25 11.06 -3.15
N ASN A 131 16.66 10.78 -4.39
CA ASN A 131 17.23 11.78 -5.30
C ASN A 131 16.17 12.50 -6.17
N LEU A 132 14.91 12.02 -6.15
CA LEU A 132 13.79 12.66 -6.84
C LEU A 132 13.49 14.05 -6.27
N ASN A 133 13.17 14.97 -7.17
CA ASN A 133 12.73 16.33 -6.86
C ASN A 133 11.20 16.39 -6.93
N LEU A 134 10.54 16.35 -5.78
CA LEU A 134 9.09 16.25 -5.64
C LEU A 134 8.48 17.63 -5.34
N THR A 135 7.56 18.07 -6.20
CA THR A 135 6.69 19.22 -5.95
C THR A 135 5.25 18.72 -5.76
N MET A 136 4.68 18.94 -4.58
CA MET A 136 3.25 18.66 -4.34
C MET A 136 2.49 19.98 -4.30
N VAL A 137 1.37 20.06 -5.01
CA VAL A 137 0.49 21.23 -5.05
C VAL A 137 -0.87 20.81 -4.52
N ASP A 138 -1.35 21.48 -3.48
CA ASP A 138 -2.66 21.23 -2.89
C ASP A 138 -3.34 22.55 -2.54
N ILE A 139 -4.62 22.67 -2.88
CA ILE A 139 -5.38 23.90 -2.63
C ILE A 139 -5.66 24.11 -1.14
N ASN A 140 -5.65 23.03 -0.34
CA ASN A 140 -6.12 23.02 1.03
C ASN A 140 -4.94 23.07 2.03
N PRO A 141 -4.73 24.19 2.75
CA PRO A 141 -3.67 24.30 3.75
C PRO A 141 -3.84 23.35 4.95
N SER A 142 -5.08 22.95 5.27
CA SER A 142 -5.34 21.97 6.33
C SER A 142 -4.88 20.57 5.92
N THR A 143 -4.94 20.23 4.62
CA THR A 143 -4.38 18.97 4.07
C THR A 143 -2.87 18.92 4.26
N LYS A 144 -2.14 20.02 3.99
CA LYS A 144 -0.69 20.09 4.27
C LYS A 144 -0.37 19.89 5.74
N THR A 145 -1.10 20.58 6.63
CA THR A 145 -0.92 20.47 8.08
C THR A 145 -1.11 19.02 8.53
N MET A 146 -2.20 18.40 8.09
CA MET A 146 -2.53 17.00 8.37
C MET A 146 -1.46 16.03 7.83
N ALA A 147 -1.02 16.20 6.59
CA ALA A 147 -0.04 15.32 5.96
C ALA A 147 1.31 15.35 6.71
N ILE A 148 1.74 16.53 7.17
CA ILE A 148 2.97 16.69 7.95
C ILE A 148 2.80 16.10 9.37
N GLU A 149 1.74 16.47 10.09
CA GLU A 149 1.57 16.09 11.49
C GLU A 149 1.20 14.62 11.69
N GLN A 150 0.32 14.10 10.83
CA GLN A 150 -0.27 12.77 11.02
C GLN A 150 0.28 11.73 10.06
N PHE A 151 0.75 12.10 8.88
CA PHE A 151 1.34 11.16 7.93
C PHE A 151 2.83 11.40 7.73
N GLU A 152 3.41 12.31 8.52
CA GLU A 152 4.85 12.54 8.61
C GLU A 152 5.49 12.89 7.27
N VAL A 153 4.77 13.60 6.39
CA VAL A 153 5.38 14.16 5.19
C VAL A 153 6.50 15.13 5.57
N ILE A 154 7.66 15.02 4.93
CA ILE A 154 8.84 15.82 5.21
C ILE A 154 9.12 16.75 4.04
N GLU A 155 9.12 18.07 4.30
CA GLU A 155 9.67 19.06 3.38
C GLU A 155 11.18 19.19 3.57
N ASN A 156 11.93 19.27 2.47
CA ASN A 156 13.39 19.42 2.46
C ASN A 156 13.84 20.01 1.10
N GLY A 157 15.14 20.03 0.81
CA GLY A 157 15.66 20.59 -0.46
C GLY A 157 15.17 19.89 -1.74
N LYS A 158 14.66 18.65 -1.62
CA LYS A 158 14.14 17.81 -2.71
C LYS A 158 12.61 17.67 -2.69
N THR A 159 11.96 17.96 -1.57
CA THR A 159 10.51 17.74 -1.39
C THR A 159 9.86 19.01 -0.87
N ARG A 160 8.85 19.52 -1.58
CA ARG A 160 8.16 20.78 -1.22
C ARG A 160 6.66 20.67 -1.44
N ILE A 161 5.88 21.26 -0.53
CA ILE A 161 4.43 21.35 -0.61
C ILE A 161 4.03 22.81 -0.81
N ILE A 162 3.41 23.09 -1.95
CA ILE A 162 2.90 24.40 -2.35
C ILE A 162 1.40 24.44 -2.10
N ILE A 163 0.93 25.46 -1.35
CA ILE A 163 -0.49 25.71 -1.17
C ILE A 163 -0.96 26.64 -2.28
N GLU A 164 -1.58 26.08 -3.31
CA GLU A 164 -2.08 26.81 -4.47
C GLU A 164 -3.12 25.96 -5.20
N ASP A 165 -4.00 26.61 -5.96
CA ASP A 165 -4.85 25.93 -6.92
C ASP A 165 -3.97 25.25 -8.01
N GLY A 166 -4.20 23.96 -8.28
CA GLY A 166 -3.39 23.19 -9.22
C GLY A 166 -3.47 23.68 -10.67
N VAL A 167 -4.64 24.15 -11.10
CA VAL A 167 -4.86 24.72 -12.43
C VAL A 167 -4.11 26.04 -12.56
N LYS A 168 -4.21 26.90 -11.54
CA LYS A 168 -3.47 28.15 -11.47
C LYS A 168 -1.96 27.91 -11.45
N TYR A 169 -1.48 26.93 -10.68
CA TYR A 169 -0.07 26.57 -10.64
C TYR A 169 0.45 26.19 -12.04
N ILE A 170 -0.27 25.33 -12.77
CA ILE A 170 0.10 24.95 -14.15
C ILE A 170 0.19 26.19 -15.06
N ASP A 171 -0.83 27.05 -15.02
CA ASP A 171 -0.89 28.25 -15.86
C ASP A 171 0.29 29.20 -15.58
N GLU A 172 0.64 29.40 -14.30
CA GLU A 172 1.78 30.21 -13.89
C GLU A 172 3.13 29.60 -14.33
N GLN A 173 3.30 28.28 -14.24
CA GLN A 173 4.50 27.60 -14.73
C GLN A 173 4.68 27.74 -16.25
N VAL A 174 3.58 27.67 -17.01
CA VAL A 174 3.62 27.89 -18.46
C VAL A 174 3.97 29.35 -18.78
N LYS A 175 3.34 30.32 -18.08
CA LYS A 175 3.62 31.76 -18.25
C LYS A 175 5.05 32.15 -17.87
N ALA A 176 5.64 31.47 -16.88
CA ALA A 176 7.02 31.65 -16.47
C ALA A 176 8.05 31.11 -17.49
N GLY A 177 7.60 30.57 -18.63
CA GLY A 177 8.47 30.21 -19.74
C GLY A 177 9.08 28.80 -19.64
N LYS A 178 8.44 27.87 -18.91
CA LYS A 178 8.90 26.48 -18.74
C LYS A 178 10.25 26.35 -18.03
N SER A 179 10.50 27.18 -17.02
CA SER A 179 11.74 27.13 -16.22
C SER A 179 11.97 25.76 -15.57
N GLN A 180 10.91 24.99 -15.33
CA GLN A 180 10.97 23.59 -14.89
C GLN A 180 10.07 22.72 -15.78
N LEU A 181 10.63 21.63 -16.29
CA LEU A 181 9.89 20.56 -16.96
C LEU A 181 9.91 19.33 -16.05
N PHE A 182 8.87 18.50 -16.15
CA PHE A 182 8.68 17.34 -15.29
C PHE A 182 8.86 16.03 -16.07
N ASP A 183 9.46 15.03 -15.43
CA ASP A 183 9.49 13.66 -15.92
C ASP A 183 8.12 13.00 -15.69
N ALA A 184 7.44 13.32 -14.58
CA ALA A 184 6.08 12.89 -14.33
C ALA A 184 5.22 14.01 -13.74
N ILE A 185 3.99 14.13 -14.23
CA ILE A 185 2.94 14.95 -13.64
C ILE A 185 1.81 14.01 -13.21
N ILE A 186 1.48 14.00 -11.93
CA ILE A 186 0.43 13.17 -11.33
C ILE A 186 -0.73 14.08 -10.97
N VAL A 187 -1.94 13.74 -11.41
CA VAL A 187 -3.19 14.43 -11.08
C VAL A 187 -4.05 13.48 -10.25
N ASP A 188 -4.17 13.80 -8.96
CA ASP A 188 -5.04 13.14 -7.97
C ASP A 188 -5.88 14.22 -7.26
N ALA A 189 -6.44 15.14 -8.04
CA ALA A 189 -7.27 16.24 -7.57
C ALA A 189 -8.75 15.94 -7.82
N CYS A 190 -9.54 15.86 -6.76
CA CYS A 190 -10.89 15.33 -6.79
C CYS A 190 -11.93 16.35 -6.30
N HIS A 191 -13.17 16.17 -6.73
CA HIS A 191 -14.32 16.79 -6.10
C HIS A 191 -14.55 16.20 -4.71
N ASN A 192 -15.00 17.04 -3.78
CA ASN A 192 -15.20 16.65 -2.39
C ASN A 192 -16.64 16.22 -2.10
N ASP A 193 -17.43 15.88 -3.12
CA ASP A 193 -18.82 15.44 -2.98
C ASP A 193 -19.22 14.43 -4.07
N PHE A 194 -20.38 13.78 -3.86
CA PHE A 194 -20.90 12.73 -4.73
C PHE A 194 -21.79 13.23 -5.89
N HIS A 195 -21.99 14.54 -6.04
CA HIS A 195 -22.89 15.05 -7.09
C HIS A 195 -22.23 15.06 -8.48
N HIS A 196 -20.93 14.78 -8.55
CA HIS A 196 -20.19 14.72 -9.79
C HIS A 196 -20.10 13.27 -10.32
N PRO A 197 -20.40 13.01 -11.61
CA PRO A 197 -20.28 11.69 -12.21
C PRO A 197 -18.82 11.23 -12.32
N ILE A 198 -17.89 12.18 -12.45
CA ILE A 198 -16.44 11.98 -12.28
C ILE A 198 -16.05 12.68 -10.99
N ILE A 199 -15.47 11.96 -10.04
CA ILE A 199 -14.99 12.55 -8.79
C ILE A 199 -13.53 12.94 -8.94
N CYS A 200 -12.71 12.05 -9.48
CA CYS A 200 -11.33 12.36 -9.85
C CYS A 200 -11.15 12.09 -11.35
N PRO A 201 -10.45 12.96 -12.10
CA PRO A 201 -10.02 14.29 -11.67
C PRO A 201 -11.20 15.29 -11.68
N ILE A 202 -11.02 16.50 -11.13
CA ILE A 202 -11.97 17.61 -11.35
C ILE A 202 -12.07 17.99 -12.83
N ASP A 203 -13.20 18.57 -13.23
CA ASP A 203 -13.55 18.85 -14.62
C ASP A 203 -12.47 19.63 -15.39
N GLU A 204 -11.79 20.59 -14.75
CA GLU A 204 -10.74 21.42 -15.34
C GLU A 204 -9.58 20.59 -15.92
N PHE A 205 -9.22 19.48 -15.27
CA PHE A 205 -8.17 18.56 -15.73
C PHE A 205 -8.60 17.66 -16.88
N THR A 206 -9.84 17.77 -17.34
CA THR A 206 -10.31 17.10 -18.57
C THR A 206 -10.40 18.07 -19.76
N SER A 207 -10.14 19.36 -19.54
CA SER A 207 -10.25 20.39 -20.57
C SER A 207 -9.03 20.42 -21.50
N ASP A 208 -9.27 20.60 -22.81
CA ASP A 208 -8.20 20.71 -23.82
C ASP A 208 -7.15 21.78 -23.46
N GLY A 209 -7.59 22.89 -22.85
CA GLY A 209 -6.72 24.01 -22.48
C GLY A 209 -5.68 23.62 -21.44
N ILE A 210 -6.12 23.04 -20.33
CA ILE A 210 -5.23 22.61 -19.24
C ILE A 210 -4.41 21.40 -19.66
N LEU A 211 -5.01 20.43 -20.36
CA LEU A 211 -4.26 19.29 -20.90
C LEU A 211 -3.12 19.72 -21.82
N GLY A 212 -3.36 20.70 -22.70
CA GLY A 212 -2.32 21.27 -23.56
C GLY A 212 -1.27 22.09 -22.81
N GLN A 213 -1.58 22.62 -21.62
CA GLN A 213 -0.59 23.24 -20.74
C GLN A 213 0.26 22.18 -20.02
N ILE A 214 -0.37 21.12 -19.51
CA ILE A 214 0.32 19.97 -18.88
C ILE A 214 1.28 19.32 -19.86
N GLU A 215 0.83 19.02 -21.08
CA GLU A 215 1.67 18.44 -22.14
C GLU A 215 2.95 19.28 -22.34
N LYS A 216 2.82 20.62 -22.36
CA LYS A 216 3.94 21.57 -22.53
C LYS A 216 4.94 21.57 -21.38
N LEU A 217 4.52 21.19 -20.17
CA LEU A 217 5.33 21.11 -18.96
C LEU A 217 6.02 19.74 -18.79
N LEU A 218 5.64 18.73 -19.57
CA LEU A 218 6.34 17.44 -19.58
C LEU A 218 7.65 17.51 -20.39
N LYS A 219 8.66 16.78 -19.94
CA LYS A 219 9.86 16.44 -20.72
C LYS A 219 9.48 15.52 -21.89
N GLN A 220 10.38 15.35 -22.86
CA GLN A 220 10.09 14.62 -24.10
C GLN A 220 9.58 13.18 -23.88
N ASN A 221 10.10 12.49 -22.86
CA ASN A 221 9.66 11.15 -22.45
C ASN A 221 8.77 11.17 -21.21
N GLY A 222 8.30 12.36 -20.80
CA GLY A 222 7.54 12.52 -19.58
C GLY A 222 6.13 11.95 -19.69
N VAL A 223 5.54 11.63 -18.54
CA VAL A 223 4.22 11.02 -18.42
C VAL A 223 3.27 11.86 -17.58
N LEU A 224 2.05 12.02 -18.07
CA LEU A 224 0.89 12.43 -17.27
C LEU A 224 0.22 11.17 -16.71
N ILE A 225 0.00 11.16 -15.39
CA ILE A 225 -0.68 10.07 -14.67
C ILE A 225 -1.89 10.66 -13.97
N VAL A 226 -3.08 10.10 -14.18
CA VAL A 226 -4.33 10.65 -13.64
C VAL A 226 -5.08 9.56 -12.91
N ASN A 227 -5.45 9.84 -11.66
CA ASN A 227 -6.44 9.03 -10.96
C ASN A 227 -7.83 9.33 -11.51
N VAL A 228 -8.54 8.31 -11.96
CA VAL A 228 -9.91 8.41 -12.46
C VAL A 228 -10.82 7.65 -11.51
N LEU A 229 -11.61 8.38 -10.73
CA LEU A 229 -12.55 7.85 -9.74
C LEU A 229 -13.99 8.19 -10.13
N THR A 230 -14.85 7.18 -10.13
CA THR A 230 -16.31 7.37 -10.27
C THR A 230 -17.08 6.35 -9.43
N PHE A 231 -18.16 6.80 -8.80
CA PHE A 231 -19.15 5.93 -8.14
C PHE A 231 -20.40 5.68 -8.99
N ASP A 232 -20.47 6.21 -10.22
CA ASP A 232 -21.56 5.89 -11.15
C ASP A 232 -21.34 4.49 -11.73
N LEU A 233 -21.90 3.49 -11.06
CA LEU A 233 -21.81 2.08 -11.46
C LEU A 233 -22.54 1.77 -12.78
N ILE A 234 -23.44 2.64 -13.24
CA ILE A 234 -24.25 2.42 -14.45
C ILE A 234 -23.49 2.95 -15.67
N GLN A 235 -23.01 4.18 -15.62
CA GLN A 235 -22.28 4.83 -16.71
C GLN A 235 -20.76 4.73 -16.58
N GLN A 236 -20.28 3.87 -15.67
CA GLN A 236 -18.87 3.77 -15.31
C GLN A 236 -17.94 3.67 -16.52
N ARG A 237 -18.28 2.80 -17.48
CA ARG A 237 -17.50 2.60 -18.71
C ARG A 237 -17.46 3.88 -19.55
N GLU A 238 -18.61 4.50 -19.78
CA GLU A 238 -18.73 5.72 -20.59
C GLU A 238 -17.96 6.88 -19.95
N THR A 239 -18.00 6.97 -18.62
CA THR A 239 -17.23 7.95 -17.84
C THR A 239 -15.73 7.76 -18.03
N PHE A 240 -15.23 6.53 -17.88
CA PHE A 240 -13.83 6.21 -18.10
C PHE A 240 -13.40 6.48 -19.56
N ASP A 241 -14.21 6.07 -20.53
CA ASP A 241 -13.94 6.30 -21.95
C ASP A 241 -13.92 7.80 -22.28
N ARG A 242 -14.81 8.60 -21.68
CA ARG A 242 -14.83 10.06 -21.83
C ARG A 242 -13.52 10.70 -21.37
N VAL A 243 -13.02 10.31 -20.21
CA VAL A 243 -11.74 10.83 -19.68
C VAL A 243 -10.57 10.38 -20.55
N LEU A 244 -10.52 9.10 -20.94
CA LEU A 244 -9.49 8.60 -21.84
C LEU A 244 -9.50 9.37 -23.17
N ASN A 245 -10.67 9.58 -23.77
CA ASN A 245 -10.81 10.26 -25.07
C ASN A 245 -10.41 11.74 -25.00
N SER A 246 -10.74 12.46 -23.91
CA SER A 246 -10.33 13.87 -23.77
C SER A 246 -8.81 14.02 -23.70
N HIS A 247 -8.13 13.11 -23.01
CA HIS A 247 -6.68 13.11 -22.90
C HIS A 247 -6.01 12.63 -24.19
N ALA A 248 -6.50 11.54 -24.78
CA ALA A 248 -6.03 10.99 -26.05
C ALA A 248 -6.15 12.00 -27.21
N LYS A 249 -7.14 12.89 -27.18
CA LYS A 249 -7.29 13.97 -28.15
C LYS A 249 -6.12 14.96 -28.12
N VAL A 250 -5.53 15.21 -26.96
CA VAL A 250 -4.41 16.15 -26.79
C VAL A 250 -3.06 15.45 -26.97
N PHE A 251 -2.86 14.31 -26.31
CA PHE A 251 -1.58 13.58 -26.31
C PHE A 251 -1.41 12.64 -27.52
N GLY A 252 -2.51 12.28 -28.18
CA GLY A 252 -2.56 11.28 -29.24
C GLY A 252 -3.05 9.91 -28.75
N GLU A 253 -3.85 9.23 -29.58
CA GLU A 253 -4.52 7.96 -29.21
C GLU A 253 -3.58 6.85 -28.76
N ARG A 254 -2.37 6.78 -29.34
CA ARG A 254 -1.36 5.75 -29.00
C ARG A 254 -0.46 6.14 -27.84
N ALA A 255 -0.62 7.35 -27.33
CA ALA A 255 0.15 7.88 -26.22
C ALA A 255 -0.58 7.73 -24.89
N CYS A 256 -1.87 7.38 -24.90
CA CYS A 256 -2.68 7.20 -23.69
C CYS A 256 -3.16 5.75 -23.50
N THR A 257 -3.16 5.28 -22.26
CA THR A 257 -3.74 3.98 -21.87
C THR A 257 -4.29 4.06 -20.46
N MET A 258 -5.34 3.30 -20.18
CA MET A 258 -5.98 3.26 -18.86
C MET A 258 -5.88 1.85 -18.27
N LYS A 259 -5.30 1.74 -17.08
CA LYS A 259 -5.18 0.50 -16.34
C LYS A 259 -6.38 0.30 -15.42
N ILE A 260 -6.94 -0.89 -15.48
CA ILE A 260 -7.96 -1.35 -14.53
C ILE A 260 -7.22 -1.73 -13.24
N VAL A 261 -7.58 -1.08 -12.15
CA VAL A 261 -7.08 -1.41 -10.80
C VAL A 261 -7.96 -2.52 -10.24
N GLU A 262 -7.46 -3.28 -9.24
CA GLU A 262 -8.28 -4.25 -8.50
C GLU A 262 -9.50 -3.60 -7.79
N ASP A 263 -9.45 -2.29 -7.59
CA ASP A 263 -10.50 -1.45 -7.02
C ASP A 263 -11.42 -1.02 -8.17
N TRP A 264 -12.69 -1.41 -8.14
CA TRP A 264 -13.59 -1.27 -9.30
C TRP A 264 -13.89 0.20 -9.63
N GLU A 265 -13.78 1.09 -8.64
CA GLU A 265 -14.10 2.51 -8.69
C GLU A 265 -12.95 3.37 -9.21
N ASN A 266 -11.69 2.94 -9.00
CA ASN A 266 -10.50 3.68 -9.42
C ASN A 266 -9.89 3.06 -10.69
N ARG A 267 -9.49 3.93 -11.61
CA ARG A 267 -8.61 3.57 -12.73
C ARG A 267 -7.48 4.57 -12.82
N VAL A 268 -6.35 4.12 -13.33
CA VAL A 268 -5.20 5.02 -13.55
C VAL A 268 -4.99 5.18 -15.05
N LEU A 269 -5.11 6.42 -15.50
CA LEU A 269 -4.82 6.83 -16.87
C LEU A 269 -3.36 7.28 -16.96
N PHE A 270 -2.67 6.83 -18.01
CA PHE A 270 -1.31 7.23 -18.32
C PHE A 270 -1.30 7.83 -19.73
N CYS A 271 -0.70 9.01 -19.90
CA CYS A 271 -0.51 9.66 -21.18
C CYS A 271 0.94 10.15 -21.33
N SER A 272 1.68 9.56 -22.26
CA SER A 272 3.06 9.94 -22.55
C SER A 272 3.11 11.14 -23.49
N ARG A 273 4.12 12.01 -23.33
CA ARG A 273 4.39 13.07 -24.32
C ARG A 273 4.99 12.52 -25.62
N SER A 274 5.66 11.37 -25.56
CA SER A 274 6.11 10.66 -26.76
C SER A 274 4.92 10.12 -27.55
N SER A 275 5.03 10.06 -28.88
CA SER A 275 3.99 9.65 -29.83
C SER A 275 3.50 8.21 -29.66
N ARG A 276 4.15 7.43 -28.79
CA ARG A 276 3.76 6.09 -28.42
C ARG A 276 4.24 5.79 -27.00
N LEU A 277 3.36 5.22 -26.18
CA LEU A 277 3.80 4.53 -24.98
C LEU A 277 4.62 3.30 -25.39
N THR A 278 5.93 3.38 -25.20
CA THR A 278 6.77 2.19 -25.23
C THR A 278 6.46 1.42 -23.96
N PHE A 279 5.60 0.39 -24.09
CA PHE A 279 5.58 -0.67 -23.09
C PHE A 279 6.95 -1.33 -23.16
N GLU A 280 7.92 -0.83 -22.42
CA GLU A 280 8.97 -1.72 -21.98
C GLU A 280 8.23 -2.73 -21.12
N ALA A 281 8.05 -3.94 -21.64
CA ALA A 281 7.80 -5.07 -20.77
C ALA A 281 9.06 -5.23 -19.92
N SER A 282 9.30 -4.31 -18.99
CA SER A 282 9.98 -4.68 -17.78
C SER A 282 9.11 -5.81 -17.24
N PRO A 283 9.65 -7.03 -17.08
CA PRO A 283 8.98 -8.01 -16.28
C PRO A 283 8.97 -7.38 -14.89
N LEU A 284 7.93 -6.59 -14.62
CA LEU A 284 7.51 -6.26 -13.29
C LEU A 284 7.13 -7.63 -12.71
N LYS A 285 8.15 -8.38 -12.27
CA LYS A 285 8.09 -9.02 -10.96
C LYS A 285 7.46 -7.93 -10.11
N GLU A 286 6.18 -8.13 -9.78
CA GLU A 286 5.39 -7.23 -8.94
C GLU A 286 6.36 -6.50 -8.04
N ILE A 287 6.43 -5.16 -8.07
CA ILE A 287 7.32 -4.47 -7.16
C ILE A 287 6.82 -4.84 -5.76
N THR A 288 7.45 -5.85 -5.20
CA THR A 288 7.02 -6.54 -4.00
C THR A 288 7.77 -5.81 -2.92
N PHE A 289 7.21 -4.66 -2.56
CA PHE A 289 7.68 -3.80 -1.47
C PHE A 289 7.66 -4.50 -0.09
N HIS A 290 7.28 -5.78 -0.07
CA HIS A 290 7.13 -6.68 1.06
C HIS A 290 8.12 -7.85 0.97
N ARG A 291 9.41 -7.58 0.71
CA ARG A 291 10.45 -8.62 0.71
C ARG A 291 11.63 -8.24 1.60
N TRP A 292 12.27 -9.26 2.19
CA TRP A 292 13.51 -9.05 2.93
C TRP A 292 14.67 -8.75 1.97
N LYS A 293 15.56 -7.84 2.37
CA LYS A 293 16.81 -7.53 1.65
C LYS A 293 18.01 -8.33 2.17
N ILE A 294 17.81 -9.03 3.27
CA ILE A 294 18.78 -9.87 3.95
C ILE A 294 18.22 -11.29 4.00
N ASN A 295 19.11 -12.28 3.94
CA ASN A 295 18.73 -13.69 4.00
C ASN A 295 18.97 -14.29 5.39
N GLU A 296 19.79 -13.65 6.22
CA GLU A 296 20.01 -14.03 7.61
C GLU A 296 18.98 -13.30 8.47
N LEU A 297 17.91 -13.99 8.84
CA LEU A 297 16.81 -13.45 9.63
C LEU A 297 16.82 -14.06 11.03
N THR A 298 16.58 -13.22 12.03
CA THR A 298 16.45 -13.66 13.41
C THR A 298 14.99 -13.81 13.79
N TRP A 299 14.66 -14.77 14.66
CA TRP A 299 13.31 -14.96 15.14
C TRP A 299 13.22 -15.18 16.64
N SER A 300 12.06 -14.91 17.23
CA SER A 300 11.83 -15.14 18.66
C SER A 300 10.34 -15.39 18.98
N ILE A 301 10.07 -16.01 20.14
CA ILE A 301 8.72 -16.19 20.68
C ILE A 301 8.54 -15.30 21.92
N GLY A 302 7.67 -14.30 21.81
CA GLY A 302 7.38 -13.35 22.88
C GLY A 302 6.39 -13.86 23.93
N SER A 303 5.44 -14.72 23.55
CA SER A 303 4.45 -15.29 24.48
C SER A 303 3.93 -16.65 24.02
N TYR A 304 3.39 -17.43 24.98
CA TYR A 304 3.08 -18.85 24.80
C TYR A 304 1.62 -19.15 25.20
N PRO A 305 0.89 -19.98 24.44
CA PRO A 305 -0.47 -20.39 24.80
C PRO A 305 -0.51 -21.23 26.06
N SER A 306 -1.60 -21.10 26.80
CA SER A 306 -1.84 -21.91 27.99
C SER A 306 -2.13 -23.38 27.68
N SER A 307 -2.51 -23.70 26.43
CA SER A 307 -2.84 -25.06 26.00
C SER A 307 -1.64 -25.92 25.63
N LEU A 308 -0.44 -25.34 25.45
CA LEU A 308 0.78 -26.06 25.06
C LEU A 308 1.96 -25.69 25.95
N THR A 309 2.90 -26.61 26.11
CA THR A 309 4.16 -26.31 26.79
C THR A 309 5.04 -25.39 25.92
N LYS A 310 5.95 -24.64 26.56
CA LYS A 310 6.91 -23.78 25.85
C LYS A 310 7.76 -24.56 24.85
N GLU A 311 8.10 -25.81 25.18
CA GLU A 311 8.88 -26.71 24.34
C GLU A 311 8.10 -27.10 23.07
N GLN A 312 6.83 -27.48 23.21
CA GLN A 312 5.98 -27.79 22.06
C GLN A 312 5.83 -26.60 21.11
N VAL A 313 5.59 -25.41 21.67
CA VAL A 313 5.47 -24.17 20.88
C VAL A 313 6.78 -23.88 20.15
N ARG A 314 7.92 -23.88 20.85
CA ARG A 314 9.24 -23.67 20.24
C ARG A 314 9.52 -24.67 19.13
N LYS A 315 9.23 -25.96 19.37
CA LYS A 315 9.42 -27.01 18.38
C LYS A 315 8.57 -26.78 17.12
N SER A 316 7.31 -26.39 17.27
CA SER A 316 6.44 -26.08 16.12
C SER A 316 6.96 -24.91 15.28
N PHE A 317 7.42 -23.83 15.92
CA PHE A 317 8.01 -22.69 15.19
C PHE A 317 9.35 -23.05 14.55
N ALA A 318 10.25 -23.72 15.29
CA ALA A 318 11.55 -24.15 14.76
C ALA A 318 11.37 -25.01 13.51
N ASN A 319 10.49 -26.02 13.57
CA ASN A 319 10.16 -26.86 12.42
C ASN A 319 9.62 -26.06 11.23
N ALA A 320 8.79 -25.05 11.48
CA ALA A 320 8.21 -24.22 10.43
C ALA A 320 9.27 -23.31 9.77
N PHE A 321 10.17 -22.70 10.56
CA PHE A 321 11.31 -21.94 10.03
C PHE A 321 12.27 -22.85 9.25
N ASP A 322 12.56 -24.05 9.76
CA ASP A 322 13.39 -25.03 9.08
C ASP A 322 12.78 -25.44 7.73
N ALA A 323 11.47 -25.66 7.67
CA ALA A 323 10.78 -25.99 6.42
C ALA A 323 10.93 -24.89 5.37
N TRP A 324 10.76 -23.61 5.75
CA TRP A 324 10.98 -22.48 4.86
C TRP A 324 12.46 -22.30 4.47
N SER A 325 13.39 -22.58 5.38
CA SER A 325 14.84 -22.53 5.11
C SER A 325 15.28 -23.59 4.10
N GLN A 326 14.73 -24.81 4.17
CA GLN A 326 15.09 -25.91 3.26
C GLN A 326 14.76 -25.65 1.79
N ILE A 327 13.78 -24.79 1.51
CA ILE A 327 13.30 -24.49 0.15
C ILE A 327 13.73 -23.09 -0.33
N SER A 328 14.55 -22.37 0.44
CA SER A 328 14.94 -21.00 0.14
C SER A 328 16.40 -20.74 0.50
N SER A 329 16.86 -19.50 0.26
CA SER A 329 18.19 -19.04 0.68
C SER A 329 18.21 -18.43 2.08
N PHE A 330 17.07 -18.42 2.78
CA PHE A 330 16.97 -17.85 4.12
C PHE A 330 17.62 -18.74 5.17
N VAL A 331 18.33 -18.10 6.10
CA VAL A 331 18.89 -18.71 7.30
C VAL A 331 18.20 -18.07 8.50
N PHE A 332 17.51 -18.89 9.31
CA PHE A 332 16.78 -18.43 10.48
C PHE A 332 17.53 -18.76 11.76
N THR A 333 17.75 -17.76 12.62
CA THR A 333 18.39 -17.95 13.92
C THR A 333 17.45 -17.56 15.05
N GLU A 334 17.14 -18.50 15.96
CA GLU A 334 16.36 -18.17 17.16
C GLU A 334 17.21 -17.31 18.11
N ILE A 335 16.63 -16.21 18.60
CA ILE A 335 17.25 -15.36 19.62
C ILE A 335 16.32 -15.20 20.83
N THR A 336 16.91 -15.05 22.00
CA THR A 336 16.17 -14.86 23.26
C THR A 336 15.68 -13.43 23.47
N ARG A 337 16.32 -12.46 22.80
CA ARG A 337 16.02 -11.03 22.90
C ARG A 337 15.02 -10.62 21.82
N SER A 338 13.74 -10.73 22.15
CA SER A 338 12.64 -10.51 21.20
C SER A 338 12.56 -9.08 20.65
N ASP A 339 13.16 -8.10 21.31
CA ASP A 339 13.31 -6.72 20.87
C ASP A 339 14.12 -6.60 19.57
N TYR A 340 15.09 -7.49 19.33
CA TYR A 340 16.00 -7.45 18.17
C TYR A 340 15.67 -8.45 17.06
N ALA A 341 14.61 -9.26 17.21
CA ALA A 341 14.28 -10.27 16.22
C ALA A 341 13.60 -9.65 14.99
N ASP A 342 13.99 -10.10 13.79
CA ASP A 342 13.36 -9.69 12.52
C ASP A 342 11.94 -10.25 12.39
N ILE A 343 11.73 -11.50 12.81
CA ILE A 343 10.42 -12.19 12.80
C ILE A 343 10.01 -12.50 14.25
N LYS A 344 8.86 -11.99 14.68
CA LYS A 344 8.42 -12.10 16.09
C LYS A 344 7.12 -12.87 16.18
N ALA A 345 7.15 -14.04 16.80
CA ALA A 345 5.96 -14.82 17.10
C ALA A 345 5.41 -14.44 18.49
N ALA A 346 4.16 -14.01 18.59
CA ALA A 346 3.53 -13.72 19.88
C ALA A 346 2.04 -14.04 19.88
N LEU A 347 1.49 -14.34 21.05
CA LEU A 347 0.05 -14.36 21.25
C LEU A 347 -0.53 -12.96 21.37
N ALA A 348 -1.70 -12.76 20.74
CA ALA A 348 -2.51 -11.56 20.78
C ALA A 348 -4.00 -11.93 20.75
N VAL A 349 -4.91 -10.98 20.96
CA VAL A 349 -6.36 -11.29 20.93
C VAL A 349 -6.84 -11.74 19.53
N MET A 350 -6.07 -11.48 18.47
CA MET A 350 -6.32 -11.91 17.09
C MET A 350 -5.01 -12.38 16.44
N ALA A 351 -5.11 -13.32 15.49
CA ALA A 351 -3.97 -13.73 14.67
C ALA A 351 -3.76 -12.76 13.49
N VAL A 352 -2.50 -12.42 13.19
CA VAL A 352 -2.10 -11.58 12.04
C VAL A 352 -0.60 -11.73 11.78
N THR A 353 -0.15 -11.73 10.54
CA THR A 353 1.28 -11.53 10.26
C THR A 353 1.54 -10.29 9.43
N HIS A 354 2.55 -9.53 9.84
CA HIS A 354 3.08 -8.44 9.06
C HIS A 354 4.09 -8.95 8.03
N PHE A 355 3.89 -8.51 6.81
CA PHE A 355 4.82 -8.70 5.73
C PHE A 355 6.17 -8.02 6.02
N PRO A 356 7.25 -8.39 5.31
CA PRO A 356 8.54 -7.71 5.42
C PRO A 356 8.40 -6.19 5.24
N PRO A 357 9.25 -5.39 5.93
CA PRO A 357 10.36 -5.79 6.80
C PRO A 357 9.95 -5.93 8.28
N SER A 358 8.65 -6.07 8.59
CA SER A 358 8.17 -6.02 9.98
C SER A 358 8.05 -7.40 10.63
N GLY A 359 7.82 -8.48 9.86
CA GLY A 359 7.95 -9.89 10.31
C GLY A 359 7.16 -10.33 11.55
N ILE A 360 6.31 -9.49 12.13
CA ILE A 360 5.60 -9.80 13.38
C ILE A 360 4.42 -10.71 13.06
N SER A 361 4.48 -11.95 13.55
CA SER A 361 3.45 -12.98 13.47
C SER A 361 2.73 -13.16 14.80
N LEU A 362 1.44 -12.82 14.81
CA LEU A 362 0.56 -12.86 15.97
C LEU A 362 -0.41 -14.01 15.86
N PHE A 363 -0.68 -14.66 16.99
CA PHE A 363 -1.51 -15.85 17.11
C PHE A 363 -2.63 -15.56 18.12
N ASN A 364 -3.84 -16.06 17.87
CA ASN A 364 -4.97 -15.80 18.76
C ASN A 364 -4.78 -16.47 20.14
N ALA A 365 -4.69 -15.68 21.21
CA ALA A 365 -4.48 -16.09 22.59
C ALA A 365 -5.69 -16.84 23.20
N LYS A 366 -6.89 -16.66 22.63
CA LYS A 366 -8.11 -17.34 23.07
C LYS A 366 -8.34 -18.69 22.39
N THR A 367 -7.56 -18.98 21.35
CA THR A 367 -7.62 -20.26 20.65
C THR A 367 -7.01 -21.36 21.52
N LYS A 368 -7.66 -22.52 21.53
CA LYS A 368 -7.06 -23.74 22.07
C LYS A 368 -6.12 -24.32 21.01
N TRP A 369 -4.83 -24.05 21.16
CA TRP A 369 -3.81 -24.54 20.24
C TRP A 369 -3.41 -25.98 20.58
N VAL A 370 -3.22 -26.79 19.54
CA VAL A 370 -2.65 -28.14 19.60
C VAL A 370 -1.47 -28.24 18.63
N ASP A 371 -0.51 -29.12 18.92
CA ASP A 371 0.59 -29.49 18.03
C ASP A 371 0.34 -30.85 17.32
N THR A 372 -0.90 -31.32 17.36
CA THR A 372 -1.43 -32.53 16.72
C THR A 372 -2.61 -32.17 15.84
N ASP A 373 -3.22 -33.18 15.21
CA ASP A 373 -4.45 -32.97 14.45
C ASP A 373 -5.57 -32.51 15.40
N PRO A 374 -6.27 -31.40 15.09
CA PRO A 374 -7.28 -30.81 15.96
C PRO A 374 -8.53 -31.68 16.03
N ILE A 375 -9.13 -31.79 17.23
CA ILE A 375 -10.36 -32.53 17.46
C ILE A 375 -11.55 -31.57 17.54
N GLY A 376 -12.42 -31.62 16.53
CA GLY A 376 -13.61 -30.77 16.43
C GLY A 376 -13.30 -29.30 16.16
N ASP A 377 -14.30 -28.42 16.27
CA ASP A 377 -14.21 -27.02 15.83
C ASP A 377 -13.56 -26.06 16.86
N ILE A 378 -13.07 -26.59 17.98
CA ILE A 378 -12.59 -25.78 19.12
C ILE A 378 -11.06 -25.65 19.11
N GLU A 379 -10.37 -26.61 18.50
CA GLU A 379 -8.90 -26.69 18.46
C GLU A 379 -8.35 -26.16 17.14
N MET A 380 -7.16 -25.56 17.18
CA MET A 380 -6.43 -25.14 15.98
C MET A 380 -5.02 -25.70 15.99
N ASP A 381 -4.58 -26.13 14.80
CA ASP A 381 -3.26 -26.71 14.59
C ASP A 381 -2.18 -25.62 14.51
N LEU A 382 -1.33 -25.54 15.54
CA LEU A 382 -0.25 -24.57 15.62
C LEU A 382 0.82 -24.81 14.54
N ARG A 383 1.03 -26.04 14.09
CA ARG A 383 2.05 -26.38 13.08
C ARG A 383 1.69 -25.70 11.76
N ARG A 384 0.43 -25.84 11.37
CA ARG A 384 -0.11 -25.28 10.14
C ARG A 384 -0.13 -23.76 10.18
N GLU A 385 -0.60 -23.21 11.29
CA GLU A 385 -0.64 -21.77 11.48
C GLU A 385 0.77 -21.17 11.46
N ALA A 386 1.74 -21.79 12.13
CA ALA A 386 3.13 -21.32 12.12
C ALA A 386 3.70 -21.26 10.70
N LEU A 387 3.50 -22.31 9.89
CA LEU A 387 3.94 -22.31 8.49
C LEU A 387 3.28 -21.21 7.66
N HIS A 388 1.96 -21.06 7.78
CA HIS A 388 1.18 -20.06 7.06
C HIS A 388 1.63 -18.64 7.43
N GLN A 389 1.71 -18.36 8.73
CA GLN A 389 2.09 -17.05 9.24
C GLN A 389 3.54 -16.72 8.85
N ILE A 390 4.49 -17.67 8.93
CA ILE A 390 5.86 -17.43 8.46
C ILE A 390 5.90 -17.16 6.95
N GLY A 391 5.06 -17.81 6.13
CA GLY A 391 4.94 -17.49 4.71
C GLY A 391 4.60 -16.02 4.46
N HIS A 392 3.65 -15.46 5.22
CA HIS A 392 3.38 -14.02 5.21
C HIS A 392 4.56 -13.18 5.69
N ALA A 393 5.25 -13.61 6.76
CA ALA A 393 6.45 -12.93 7.26
C ALA A 393 7.59 -12.92 6.23
N LEU A 394 7.57 -13.82 5.25
CA LEU A 394 8.47 -13.86 4.11
C LEU A 394 7.95 -13.13 2.88
N GLY A 395 6.74 -12.60 2.89
CA GLY A 395 6.20 -11.80 1.79
C GLY A 395 5.14 -12.50 0.93
N LEU A 396 4.81 -13.77 1.23
CA LEU A 396 3.82 -14.52 0.46
C LEU A 396 2.40 -14.02 0.73
N LYS A 397 1.62 -13.82 -0.33
CA LYS A 397 0.20 -13.50 -0.23
C LYS A 397 -0.63 -14.77 -0.06
N HIS A 398 -1.90 -14.62 0.33
CA HIS A 398 -2.82 -15.76 0.31
C HIS A 398 -2.95 -16.34 -1.10
N SER A 399 -3.04 -17.67 -1.17
CA SER A 399 -3.35 -18.39 -2.40
C SER A 399 -4.86 -18.69 -2.50
N LYS A 400 -5.37 -18.74 -3.73
CA LYS A 400 -6.71 -19.27 -4.03
C LYS A 400 -6.71 -20.79 -4.19
N ASP A 401 -5.53 -21.40 -4.30
CA ASP A 401 -5.40 -22.85 -4.41
C ASP A 401 -5.62 -23.49 -3.04
N LEU A 402 -6.51 -24.48 -2.98
CA LEU A 402 -6.82 -25.17 -1.74
C LEU A 402 -5.60 -25.92 -1.19
N SER A 403 -4.72 -26.46 -2.04
CA SER A 403 -3.55 -27.22 -1.59
C SER A 403 -2.51 -26.36 -0.86
N SER A 404 -2.43 -25.08 -1.21
CA SER A 404 -1.43 -24.14 -0.69
C SER A 404 -1.50 -24.00 0.84
N ILE A 405 -0.33 -23.97 1.48
CA ILE A 405 -0.25 -23.64 2.90
C ILE A 405 -0.77 -22.22 3.17
N MET A 406 -0.67 -21.33 2.17
CA MET A 406 -1.14 -19.94 2.18
C MET A 406 -2.64 -19.80 1.85
N HIS A 407 -3.41 -20.88 1.77
CA HIS A 407 -4.86 -20.79 1.53
C HIS A 407 -5.61 -20.24 2.75
N PHE A 408 -6.53 -19.29 2.54
CA PHE A 408 -7.22 -18.56 3.60
C PHE A 408 -8.25 -19.38 4.41
N SER A 409 -8.77 -20.49 3.86
CA SER A 409 -9.97 -21.16 4.40
C SER A 409 -9.74 -22.48 5.14
N GLN A 410 -8.51 -22.88 5.42
CA GLN A 410 -8.22 -24.25 5.89
C GLN A 410 -8.22 -24.45 7.41
N TYR A 411 -8.90 -23.58 8.16
CA TYR A 411 -9.01 -23.72 9.62
C TYR A 411 -9.90 -24.89 10.09
N ARG A 412 -10.53 -25.67 9.19
CA ARG A 412 -11.66 -26.55 9.56
C ARG A 412 -11.68 -27.98 9.03
N HIS A 413 -10.75 -28.40 8.17
CA HIS A 413 -10.76 -29.79 7.67
C HIS A 413 -9.37 -30.42 7.66
N THR A 414 -9.28 -31.57 8.33
CA THR A 414 -8.09 -32.27 8.82
C THR A 414 -7.58 -33.37 7.89
N GLU A 415 -7.89 -33.32 6.59
CA GLU A 415 -7.53 -34.40 5.66
C GLU A 415 -6.22 -34.17 4.88
N HIS A 416 -5.57 -33.02 5.04
CA HIS A 416 -4.35 -32.68 4.31
C HIS A 416 -3.12 -32.59 5.23
N GLU A 417 -2.03 -33.20 4.78
CA GLU A 417 -0.71 -33.13 5.41
C GLU A 417 -0.26 -31.67 5.54
N VAL A 418 0.24 -31.31 6.72
CA VAL A 418 0.73 -29.95 6.99
C VAL A 418 2.12 -29.80 6.37
N LYS A 419 2.15 -29.29 5.12
CA LYS A 419 3.39 -29.07 4.37
C LYS A 419 3.33 -27.84 3.47
N ILE A 420 4.50 -27.44 2.99
CA ILE A 420 4.64 -26.43 1.93
C ILE A 420 4.51 -27.15 0.60
N GLU A 421 3.61 -26.69 -0.27
CA GLU A 421 3.39 -27.29 -1.59
C GLU A 421 4.20 -26.57 -2.68
N GLU A 422 4.33 -27.18 -3.86
CA GLU A 422 5.09 -26.62 -4.99
C GLU A 422 4.63 -25.21 -5.37
N ILE A 423 3.32 -24.92 -5.29
CA ILE A 423 2.77 -23.59 -5.55
C ILE A 423 3.31 -22.51 -4.59
N ASP A 424 3.57 -22.88 -3.33
CA ASP A 424 4.11 -21.98 -2.33
C ASP A 424 5.62 -21.76 -2.57
N VAL A 425 6.34 -22.81 -2.99
CA VAL A 425 7.74 -22.74 -3.40
C VAL A 425 7.90 -21.81 -4.60
N GLU A 426 7.09 -21.99 -5.65
CA GLU A 426 7.10 -21.12 -6.83
C GLU A 426 6.79 -19.66 -6.47
N ALA A 427 5.82 -19.44 -5.58
CA ALA A 427 5.48 -18.09 -5.12
C ALA A 427 6.66 -17.44 -4.38
N LEU A 428 7.40 -18.22 -3.56
CA LEU A 428 8.59 -17.73 -2.86
C LEU A 428 9.76 -17.47 -3.81
N GLN A 429 10.01 -18.36 -4.77
CA GLN A 429 11.03 -18.19 -5.80
C GLN A 429 10.77 -16.95 -6.67
N LYS A 430 9.50 -16.65 -6.98
CA LYS A 430 9.14 -15.40 -7.68
C LYS A 430 9.61 -14.15 -6.93
N LEU A 431 9.56 -14.15 -5.59
CA LEU A 431 9.99 -13.04 -4.73
C LEU A 431 11.52 -12.96 -4.57
N TYR A 432 12.18 -14.09 -4.39
CA TYR A 432 13.57 -14.13 -3.93
C TYR A 432 14.62 -14.63 -4.95
N GLY A 433 14.18 -15.21 -6.07
CA GLY A 433 15.07 -15.74 -7.10
C GLY A 433 15.22 -17.25 -6.99
#